data_AF-A0A514LEH1-F1
#
_entry.id   AF-A0A514LEH1-F1
#
_cell.length_a   1.000
_cell.length_b   1.000
_cell.length_c   1.000
_cell.angle_alpha   90.00
_cell.angle_beta   90.00
_cell.angle_gamma   90.00
#
_symmetry.space_group_name_H-M   'P 1'
#
loop_
_entity.id
_entity.type
_entity.pdbx_description
1 polymer ?
#
loop_
_entity_poly.entity_id
_entity_poly.type
_entity_poly.pdbx_seq_one_letter_code
_entity_poly.pdbx_strand_id
1 'polypeptide(L)'
;MQAQTMQAQTMQHKRCMATVNKSRSMMRTYLSDEGVPLSYSRKRRIAMNLLKEYIREKYSSNEEIQEKLLETLSVYFNQVDNILQKTESPIEKTMAIELLNLIKSDSELGEIGFVDLEPQKTIKLNNRNKYYVADFLITWKPTVSVNGVERKLIVECDGHDFHEKTKEQVKKGKLRDRKLFLEGYTVFHFTGSEIYEDVSGCAIEVLEMIRSWHLSWVHG
;
A
#
# COMPACT_ATOMS: atom_id res chain seq x y z
N MET A 1 16.44 -35.29 30.73
CA MET A 1 16.43 -33.91 30.19
C MET A 1 16.27 -33.90 28.67
N GLN A 2 17.14 -34.55 27.88
CA GLN A 2 17.04 -34.58 26.41
C GLN A 2 15.71 -35.13 25.85
N ALA A 3 15.13 -36.17 26.46
CA ALA A 3 13.85 -36.76 26.01
C ALA A 3 12.64 -35.81 26.16
N GLN A 4 12.62 -34.99 27.21
CA GLN A 4 11.55 -34.00 27.45
C GLN A 4 11.65 -32.83 26.46
N THR A 5 12.86 -32.41 26.11
CA THR A 5 13.11 -31.38 25.09
C THR A 5 12.67 -31.85 23.69
N MET A 6 12.96 -33.11 23.33
CA MET A 6 12.54 -33.70 22.06
C MET A 6 11.01 -33.83 21.94
N GLN A 7 10.32 -34.18 23.03
CA GLN A 7 8.85 -34.26 23.08
C GLN A 7 8.20 -32.88 22.93
N ALA A 8 8.75 -31.84 23.57
CA ALA A 8 8.27 -30.46 23.43
C ALA A 8 8.44 -29.94 21.99
N GLN A 9 9.62 -30.16 21.38
CA GLN A 9 9.88 -29.78 19.98
C GLN A 9 8.97 -30.53 19.00
N THR A 10 8.70 -31.82 19.25
CA THR A 10 7.78 -32.62 18.42
C THR A 10 6.34 -32.14 18.53
N MET A 11 5.87 -31.76 19.73
CA MET A 11 4.54 -31.17 19.90
C MET A 11 4.42 -29.80 19.24
N GLN A 12 5.46 -28.96 19.35
CA GLN A 12 5.48 -27.64 18.71
C GLN A 12 5.49 -27.75 17.18
N HIS A 13 6.24 -28.70 16.62
CA HIS A 13 6.26 -28.98 15.18
C HIS A 13 4.93 -29.54 14.69
N LYS A 14 4.29 -30.46 15.44
CA LYS A 14 2.96 -30.99 15.13
C LYS A 14 1.87 -29.91 15.15
N ARG A 15 1.92 -28.98 16.12
CA ARG A 15 1.01 -27.82 16.16
C ARG A 15 1.21 -26.92 14.94
N CYS A 16 2.46 -26.57 14.63
CA CYS A 16 2.79 -25.75 13.46
C CYS A 16 2.31 -26.39 12.13
N MET A 17 2.56 -27.69 11.95
CA MET A 17 2.10 -28.43 10.76
C MET A 17 0.57 -28.57 10.70
N ALA A 18 -0.11 -28.69 11.83
CA ALA A 18 -1.58 -28.68 11.88
C ALA A 18 -2.13 -27.32 11.46
N THR A 19 -1.54 -26.21 11.91
CA THR A 19 -1.91 -24.85 11.48
C THR A 19 -1.67 -24.66 9.98
N VAL A 20 -0.52 -25.07 9.45
CA VAL A 20 -0.19 -24.97 8.01
C VAL A 20 -1.12 -25.83 7.14
N ASN A 21 -1.45 -27.04 7.58
CA ASN A 21 -2.38 -27.92 6.86
C ASN A 21 -3.83 -27.40 6.94
N LYS A 22 -4.22 -26.78 8.06
CA LYS A 22 -5.50 -26.09 8.20
C LYS A 22 -5.57 -24.88 7.25
N SER A 23 -4.50 -24.10 7.14
CA SER A 23 -4.38 -22.99 6.17
C SER A 23 -4.41 -23.47 4.72
N ARG A 24 -3.72 -24.57 4.37
CA ARG A 24 -3.74 -25.17 3.01
C ARG A 24 -5.10 -25.76 2.63
N SER A 25 -5.74 -26.47 3.56
CA SER A 25 -7.11 -26.96 3.38
C SER A 25 -8.10 -25.81 3.17
N MET A 26 -7.86 -24.66 3.80
CA MET A 26 -8.71 -23.48 3.66
C MET A 26 -8.37 -22.58 2.45
N MET A 27 -7.15 -22.67 1.91
CA MET A 27 -6.85 -22.07 0.60
C MET A 27 -7.67 -22.72 -0.54
N ARG A 28 -8.02 -24.01 -0.42
CA ARG A 28 -8.97 -24.65 -1.34
C ARG A 28 -10.38 -24.05 -1.28
N THR A 29 -10.72 -23.34 -0.19
CA THR A 29 -12.01 -22.67 0.04
C THR A 29 -12.08 -21.26 -0.58
N TYR A 30 -11.07 -20.83 -1.34
CA TYR A 30 -11.13 -19.56 -2.09
C TYR A 30 -12.00 -19.62 -3.35
N LEU A 31 -12.49 -20.82 -3.68
CA LEU A 31 -13.59 -21.08 -4.59
C LEU A 31 -14.84 -21.38 -3.76
N SER A 32 -16.03 -20.93 -4.20
CA SER A 32 -17.28 -21.44 -3.61
C SER A 32 -17.39 -22.95 -3.82
N ASP A 33 -18.31 -23.62 -3.11
CA ASP A 33 -18.65 -25.03 -3.36
C ASP A 33 -19.08 -25.32 -4.81
N GLU A 34 -19.37 -24.26 -5.58
CA GLU A 34 -19.75 -24.28 -7.00
C GLU A 34 -18.62 -23.78 -7.95
N GLY A 35 -17.40 -23.57 -7.45
CA GLY A 35 -16.29 -23.08 -8.27
C GLY A 35 -16.35 -21.57 -8.61
N VAL A 36 -17.27 -20.82 -8.02
CA VAL A 36 -17.40 -19.37 -8.23
C VAL A 36 -16.38 -18.63 -7.39
N PRO A 37 -15.62 -17.67 -7.96
CA PRO A 37 -14.71 -16.84 -7.19
C PRO A 37 -15.44 -16.10 -6.06
N LEU A 38 -14.99 -16.27 -4.83
CA LEU A 38 -15.54 -15.53 -3.70
C LEU A 38 -15.37 -14.01 -3.92
N SER A 39 -16.38 -13.23 -3.53
CA SER A 39 -16.26 -11.77 -3.49
C SER A 39 -15.12 -11.34 -2.56
N TYR A 40 -14.52 -10.16 -2.83
CA TYR A 40 -13.45 -9.59 -2.00
C TYR A 40 -13.86 -9.54 -0.52
N SER A 41 -15.05 -9.04 -0.21
CA SER A 41 -15.57 -8.96 1.16
C SER A 41 -15.64 -10.33 1.84
N ARG A 42 -15.96 -11.40 1.10
CA ARG A 42 -16.01 -12.77 1.63
C ARG A 42 -14.61 -13.35 1.83
N LYS A 43 -13.69 -13.17 0.87
CA LYS A 43 -12.26 -13.56 1.02
C LYS A 43 -11.61 -12.87 2.21
N ARG A 44 -11.83 -11.55 2.34
CA ARG A 44 -11.37 -10.74 3.47
C ARG A 44 -11.88 -11.25 4.81
N ARG A 45 -13.19 -11.53 4.91
CA ARG A 45 -13.78 -12.05 6.16
C ARG A 45 -13.16 -13.38 6.57
N ILE A 46 -12.92 -14.27 5.61
CA ILE A 46 -12.27 -15.57 5.86
C ILE A 46 -10.82 -15.34 6.31
N ALA A 47 -10.03 -14.56 5.58
CA ALA A 47 -8.64 -14.23 5.93
C ALA A 47 -8.54 -13.61 7.34
N MET A 48 -9.44 -12.69 7.67
CA MET A 48 -9.51 -12.07 9.00
C MET A 48 -9.83 -13.06 10.11
N ASN A 49 -10.76 -13.98 9.88
CA ASN A 49 -11.08 -15.00 10.88
C ASN A 49 -9.89 -15.95 11.10
N LEU A 50 -9.18 -16.31 10.03
CA LEU A 50 -7.99 -17.16 10.14
C LEU A 50 -6.86 -16.47 10.90
N LEU A 51 -6.62 -15.20 10.63
CA LEU A 51 -5.61 -14.44 11.32
C LEU A 51 -5.96 -14.22 12.81
N LYS A 52 -7.25 -14.02 13.10
CA LYS A 52 -7.77 -13.99 14.48
C LYS A 52 -7.55 -15.30 15.22
N GLU A 53 -7.87 -16.43 14.60
CA GLU A 53 -7.62 -17.76 15.17
C GLU A 53 -6.13 -17.98 15.43
N TYR A 54 -5.27 -17.64 14.45
CA TYR A 54 -3.82 -17.75 14.58
C TYR A 54 -3.27 -16.94 15.76
N ILE A 55 -3.71 -15.69 15.92
CA ILE A 55 -3.27 -14.82 17.02
C ILE A 55 -3.70 -15.41 18.37
N ARG A 56 -4.96 -15.84 18.50
CA ARG A 56 -5.49 -16.43 19.73
C ARG A 56 -4.75 -17.71 20.11
N GLU A 57 -4.41 -18.55 19.13
CA GLU A 57 -3.65 -19.78 19.37
C GLU A 57 -2.21 -19.45 19.81
N LYS A 58 -1.51 -18.62 19.03
CA LYS A 58 -0.09 -18.31 19.24
C LYS A 58 0.18 -17.52 20.51
N TYR A 59 -0.73 -16.61 20.88
CA TYR A 59 -0.60 -15.73 22.05
C TYR A 59 -1.62 -16.09 23.14
N SER A 60 -2.08 -17.34 23.20
CA SER A 60 -3.11 -17.84 24.12
C SER A 60 -2.87 -17.51 25.61
N SER A 61 -1.62 -17.32 26.03
CA SER A 61 -1.25 -16.98 27.41
C SER A 61 -1.14 -15.47 27.69
N ASN A 62 -1.36 -14.61 26.70
CA ASN A 62 -1.24 -13.16 26.84
C ASN A 62 -2.39 -12.45 26.09
N GLU A 63 -3.47 -12.17 26.81
CA GLU A 63 -4.68 -11.53 26.28
C GLU A 63 -4.42 -10.10 25.79
N GLU A 64 -3.58 -9.34 26.50
CA GLU A 64 -3.20 -7.97 26.13
C GLU A 64 -2.51 -7.92 24.75
N ILE A 65 -1.55 -8.82 24.50
CA ILE A 65 -0.88 -8.94 23.20
C ILE A 65 -1.89 -9.32 22.11
N GLN A 66 -2.82 -10.24 22.40
CA GLN A 66 -3.86 -10.61 21.43
C GLN A 66 -4.72 -9.40 21.05
N GLU A 67 -5.23 -8.66 22.04
CA GLU A 67 -6.06 -7.49 21.81
C GLU A 67 -5.31 -6.46 20.97
N LYS A 68 -4.05 -6.17 21.30
CA LYS A 68 -3.27 -5.17 20.58
C LYS A 68 -3.00 -5.55 19.12
N LEU A 69 -2.67 -6.81 18.86
CA LEU A 69 -2.47 -7.32 17.51
C LEU A 69 -3.76 -7.27 16.69
N LEU A 70 -4.90 -7.64 17.30
CA LEU A 70 -6.20 -7.60 16.63
C LEU A 70 -6.66 -6.18 16.32
N GLU A 71 -6.44 -5.25 17.23
CA GLU A 71 -6.67 -3.81 17.02
C GLU A 71 -5.83 -3.31 15.84
N THR A 72 -4.53 -3.59 15.85
CA THR A 72 -3.57 -3.15 14.83
C THR A 72 -3.94 -3.68 13.45
N LEU A 73 -4.29 -4.97 13.36
CA LEU A 73 -4.76 -5.56 12.11
C LEU A 73 -6.05 -4.91 11.63
N SER A 74 -7.03 -4.71 12.52
CA SER A 74 -8.29 -4.05 12.16
C SER A 74 -8.04 -2.67 11.55
N VAL A 75 -7.18 -1.87 12.17
CA VAL A 75 -6.78 -0.55 11.65
C VAL A 75 -6.14 -0.67 10.26
N TYR A 76 -5.16 -1.56 10.09
CA TYR A 76 -4.49 -1.76 8.81
C TYR A 76 -5.45 -2.21 7.71
N PHE A 77 -6.32 -3.19 7.96
CA PHE A 77 -7.29 -3.64 6.96
C PHE A 77 -8.30 -2.56 6.58
N ASN A 78 -8.73 -1.73 7.53
CA ASN A 78 -9.61 -0.61 7.23
C ASN A 78 -8.91 0.44 6.34
N GLN A 79 -7.60 0.66 6.53
CA GLN A 79 -6.81 1.53 5.66
C GLN A 79 -6.69 0.96 4.25
N VAL A 80 -6.39 -0.34 4.12
CA VAL A 80 -6.34 -1.04 2.83
C VAL A 80 -7.70 -0.99 2.12
N ASP A 81 -8.80 -1.24 2.82
CA ASP A 81 -10.13 -1.16 2.19
C ASP A 81 -10.46 0.27 1.72
N ASN A 82 -10.15 1.27 2.55
CA ASN A 82 -10.39 2.67 2.22
C ASN A 82 -9.60 3.10 0.99
N ILE A 83 -8.34 2.65 0.83
CA ILE A 83 -7.54 2.99 -0.34
C ILE A 83 -8.05 2.24 -1.59
N LEU A 84 -8.36 0.95 -1.48
CA LEU A 84 -8.82 0.11 -2.59
C LEU A 84 -10.20 0.52 -3.13
N GLN A 85 -11.07 1.06 -2.27
CA GLN A 85 -12.38 1.58 -2.66
C GLN A 85 -12.28 2.86 -3.50
N LYS A 86 -11.16 3.59 -3.39
CA LYS A 86 -10.95 4.86 -4.08
C LYS A 86 -10.18 4.72 -5.39
N THR A 87 -9.39 3.66 -5.56
CA THR A 87 -8.68 3.37 -6.81
C THR A 87 -9.60 2.80 -7.89
N GLU A 88 -9.35 3.13 -9.15
CA GLU A 88 -10.22 2.82 -10.29
C GLU A 88 -9.80 1.53 -11.01
N SER A 89 -8.51 1.30 -11.22
CA SER A 89 -7.99 0.16 -12.00
C SER A 89 -7.28 -0.93 -11.17
N PRO A 90 -7.08 -2.14 -11.72
CA PRO A 90 -6.28 -3.18 -11.07
C PRO A 90 -4.82 -2.78 -10.81
N ILE A 91 -4.19 -2.04 -11.72
CA ILE A 91 -2.79 -1.59 -11.56
C ILE A 91 -2.67 -0.54 -10.45
N GLU A 92 -3.63 0.39 -10.35
CA GLU A 92 -3.71 1.32 -9.23
C GLU A 92 -3.89 0.58 -7.91
N LYS A 93 -4.74 -0.45 -7.84
CA LYS A 93 -4.94 -1.24 -6.60
C LYS A 93 -3.65 -1.89 -6.12
N THR A 94 -2.87 -2.46 -7.04
CA THR A 94 -1.58 -3.08 -6.71
C THR A 94 -0.58 -2.02 -6.23
N MET A 95 -0.46 -0.91 -6.95
CA MET A 95 0.40 0.23 -6.55
C MET A 95 -0.01 0.79 -5.18
N ALA A 96 -1.31 0.96 -4.94
CA ALA A 96 -1.85 1.49 -3.68
C ALA A 96 -1.52 0.63 -2.47
N ILE A 97 -1.63 -0.70 -2.61
CA ILE A 97 -1.25 -1.64 -1.55
C ILE A 97 0.23 -1.51 -1.25
N GLU A 98 1.07 -1.48 -2.28
CA GLU A 98 2.52 -1.46 -2.11
C GLU A 98 3.03 -0.15 -1.51
N LEU A 99 2.52 0.99 -1.99
CA LEU A 99 2.79 2.30 -1.39
C LEU A 99 2.38 2.33 0.08
N LEU A 100 1.17 1.84 0.40
CA LEU A 100 0.70 1.80 1.78
C LEU A 100 1.59 0.90 2.65
N ASN A 101 1.99 -0.26 2.15
CA ASN A 101 2.88 -1.17 2.87
C ASN A 101 4.21 -0.50 3.20
N LEU A 102 4.88 0.04 2.19
CA LEU A 102 6.18 0.65 2.35
C LEU A 102 6.13 1.87 3.27
N ILE A 103 5.15 2.77 3.10
CA ILE A 103 4.97 3.94 3.98
C ILE A 103 4.73 3.51 5.44
N LYS A 104 4.02 2.40 5.68
CA LYS A 104 3.73 1.93 7.04
C LYS A 104 4.84 1.12 7.67
N SER A 105 5.64 0.42 6.86
CA SER A 105 6.76 -0.39 7.36
C SER A 105 8.05 0.39 7.54
N ASP A 106 8.19 1.54 6.89
CA ASP A 106 9.38 2.36 6.95
C ASP A 106 9.40 3.21 8.23
N SER A 107 10.15 2.75 9.23
CA SER A 107 10.33 3.47 10.49
C SER A 107 11.09 4.78 10.31
N GLU A 108 12.03 4.85 9.38
CA GLU A 108 12.83 6.06 9.13
C GLU A 108 11.96 7.18 8.58
N LEU A 109 11.02 6.86 7.69
CA LEU A 109 10.04 7.82 7.19
C LEU A 109 9.26 8.49 8.33
N GLY A 110 8.86 7.72 9.35
CA GLY A 110 8.13 8.24 10.51
C GLY A 110 8.95 9.15 11.42
N GLU A 111 10.28 8.98 11.46
CA GLU A 111 11.17 9.86 12.21
C GLU A 111 11.32 11.21 11.51
N ILE A 112 11.42 11.19 10.18
CA ILE A 112 11.71 12.38 9.38
C ILE A 112 10.46 13.17 8.98
N GLY A 113 9.28 12.55 8.96
CA GLY A 113 8.03 13.25 8.68
C GLY A 113 6.77 12.38 8.65
N PHE A 114 5.66 13.04 8.34
CA PHE A 114 4.37 12.41 8.08
C PHE A 114 4.14 12.31 6.57
N VAL A 115 3.71 11.14 6.12
CA VAL A 115 3.37 10.88 4.72
C VAL A 115 1.87 10.60 4.63
N ASP A 116 1.16 11.45 3.91
CA ASP A 116 -0.24 11.26 3.56
C ASP A 116 -0.34 10.69 2.13
N LEU A 117 -1.11 9.62 1.94
CA LEU A 117 -1.37 8.99 0.64
C LEU A 117 -2.87 9.14 0.31
N GLU A 118 -3.17 9.89 -0.75
CA GLU A 118 -4.52 10.24 -1.17
C GLU A 118 -4.79 9.74 -2.61
N PRO A 119 -5.50 8.60 -2.78
CA PRO A 119 -5.89 8.14 -4.11
C PRO A 119 -6.98 9.02 -4.73
N GLN A 120 -6.98 9.12 -6.06
CA GLN A 120 -7.99 9.84 -6.87
C GLN A 120 -8.23 11.28 -6.38
N LYS A 121 -7.14 11.99 -6.07
CA LYS A 121 -7.20 13.33 -5.49
C LYS A 121 -7.43 14.38 -6.56
N THR A 122 -8.51 15.15 -6.42
CA THR A 122 -8.76 16.33 -7.25
C THR A 122 -7.85 17.50 -6.86
N ILE A 123 -7.05 17.95 -7.82
CA ILE A 123 -6.14 19.08 -7.75
C ILE A 123 -6.70 20.24 -8.58
N LYS A 124 -6.84 21.40 -7.95
CA LYS A 124 -7.26 22.65 -8.61
C LYS A 124 -6.02 23.41 -9.07
N LEU A 125 -5.93 23.69 -10.37
CA LEU A 125 -4.83 24.48 -10.94
C LEU A 125 -5.20 25.98 -10.91
N ASN A 126 -4.29 26.85 -10.47
CA ASN A 126 -4.60 28.21 -10.03
C ASN A 126 -5.17 29.12 -11.13
N ASN A 127 -4.98 28.78 -12.41
CA ASN A 127 -5.21 29.74 -13.50
C ASN A 127 -6.38 29.48 -14.46
N ARG A 128 -7.16 28.39 -14.37
CA ARG A 128 -8.14 28.07 -15.46
C ARG A 128 -9.45 27.37 -15.10
N ASN A 129 -9.90 27.32 -13.83
CA ASN A 129 -11.06 26.48 -13.45
C ASN A 129 -10.91 25.02 -13.92
N LYS A 130 -9.65 24.58 -14.10
CA LYS A 130 -9.32 23.24 -14.55
C LYS A 130 -8.97 22.41 -13.33
N TYR A 131 -9.58 21.24 -13.28
CA TYR A 131 -9.32 20.22 -12.29
C TYR A 131 -8.50 19.11 -12.94
N TYR A 132 -7.63 18.53 -12.12
CA TYR A 132 -6.88 17.36 -12.44
C TYR A 132 -7.15 16.31 -11.37
N VAL A 133 -7.38 15.07 -11.74
CA VAL A 133 -7.49 13.98 -10.77
C VAL A 133 -6.20 13.18 -10.89
N ALA A 134 -5.44 13.12 -9.81
CA ALA A 134 -4.23 12.32 -9.70
C ALA A 134 -4.59 10.92 -9.22
N ASP A 135 -3.99 9.87 -9.80
CA ASP A 135 -4.21 8.51 -9.31
C ASP A 135 -3.79 8.39 -7.85
N PHE A 136 -2.64 8.96 -7.50
CA PHE A 136 -2.21 9.17 -6.12
C PHE A 136 -1.58 10.55 -5.94
N LEU A 137 -2.03 11.27 -4.92
CA LEU A 137 -1.29 12.39 -4.34
C LEU A 137 -0.62 11.93 -3.05
N ILE A 138 0.70 12.07 -2.98
CA ILE A 138 1.49 11.85 -1.79
C ILE A 138 1.94 13.21 -1.26
N THR A 139 1.63 13.49 0.00
CA THR A 139 2.07 14.70 0.69
C THR A 139 3.01 14.32 1.82
N TRP A 140 4.24 14.84 1.78
CA TRP A 140 5.19 14.71 2.87
C TRP A 140 5.25 16.00 3.68
N LYS A 141 5.22 15.86 5.01
CA LYS A 141 5.28 16.94 5.99
C LYS A 141 6.40 16.64 6.99
N PRO A 142 7.44 17.46 7.13
CA PRO A 142 8.52 17.20 8.07
C PRO A 142 8.03 17.23 9.52
N THR A 143 8.58 16.37 10.37
CA THR A 143 8.26 16.33 11.82
C THR A 143 8.62 17.64 12.51
N VAL A 144 9.71 18.26 12.08
CA VAL A 144 10.14 19.58 12.53
C VAL A 144 10.04 20.54 11.35
N SER A 145 9.02 21.40 11.37
CA SER A 145 8.83 22.40 10.32
C SER A 145 9.43 23.73 10.76
N VAL A 146 10.52 24.15 10.13
CA VAL A 146 10.87 25.57 10.03
C VAL A 146 10.20 26.06 8.75
N ASN A 147 9.08 26.78 8.86
CA ASN A 147 8.28 27.38 7.77
C ASN A 147 7.12 26.58 7.14
N GLY A 148 6.77 25.39 7.66
CA GLY A 148 5.54 24.68 7.25
C GLY A 148 5.55 24.14 5.82
N VAL A 149 6.72 23.93 5.23
CA VAL A 149 6.82 23.54 3.81
C VAL A 149 6.48 22.05 3.66
N GLU A 150 5.32 21.78 3.08
CA GLU A 150 4.95 20.46 2.59
C GLU A 150 5.49 20.22 1.18
N ARG A 151 5.76 18.97 0.85
CA ARG A 151 6.16 18.52 -0.49
C ARG A 151 5.11 17.58 -1.06
N LYS A 152 4.86 17.69 -2.37
CA LYS A 152 3.79 16.96 -3.05
C LYS A 152 4.32 16.20 -4.25
N LEU A 153 4.03 14.90 -4.28
CA LEU A 153 4.35 13.98 -5.37
C LEU A 153 3.05 13.38 -5.89
N ILE A 154 2.86 13.45 -7.20
CA ILE A 154 1.80 12.79 -7.92
C ILE A 154 2.39 11.51 -8.51
N VAL A 155 1.69 10.39 -8.34
CA VAL A 155 2.02 9.13 -8.99
C VAL A 155 0.87 8.77 -9.91
N GLU A 156 1.18 8.54 -11.18
CA GLU A 156 0.23 8.17 -12.24
C GLU A 156 0.50 6.74 -12.70
N CYS A 157 -0.56 5.95 -12.76
CA CYS A 157 -0.57 4.59 -13.25
C CYS A 157 -1.08 4.60 -14.69
N ASP A 158 -0.18 4.77 -15.64
CA ASP A 158 -0.49 4.83 -17.06
C ASP A 158 -0.95 3.45 -17.57
N GLY A 159 -2.27 3.23 -17.51
CA GLY A 159 -2.93 2.06 -18.09
C GLY A 159 -2.66 1.95 -19.59
N HIS A 160 -2.26 0.76 -20.02
CA HIS A 160 -1.90 0.49 -21.40
C HIS A 160 -3.17 0.14 -22.21
N ASP A 161 -3.95 1.15 -22.60
CA ASP A 161 -4.75 0.98 -23.82
C ASP A 161 -3.75 1.06 -24.99
N PHE A 162 -3.57 -0.08 -25.66
CA PHE A 162 -2.71 -0.33 -26.83
C PHE A 162 -3.16 0.45 -28.09
N HIS A 163 -3.39 1.75 -27.94
CA HIS A 163 -3.58 2.66 -29.06
C HIS A 163 -2.46 3.69 -29.05
N GLU A 164 -1.83 3.86 -30.20
CA GLU A 164 -0.78 4.85 -30.42
C GLU A 164 -1.21 6.20 -29.81
N LYS A 165 -0.52 6.63 -28.75
CA LYS A 165 -0.73 7.97 -28.18
C LYS A 165 -0.51 8.96 -29.32
N THR A 166 -1.55 9.69 -29.72
CA THR A 166 -1.45 10.69 -30.78
C THR A 166 -0.48 11.79 -30.36
N LYS A 167 0.14 12.49 -31.32
CA LYS A 167 1.03 13.62 -31.03
C LYS A 167 0.33 14.68 -30.17
N GLU A 168 -0.98 14.86 -30.37
CA GLU A 168 -1.83 15.76 -29.62
C GLU A 168 -2.02 15.29 -28.16
N GLN A 169 -2.21 13.99 -27.91
CA GLN A 169 -2.29 13.43 -26.56
C GLN A 169 -0.97 13.58 -25.80
N VAL A 170 0.16 13.27 -26.45
CA VAL A 170 1.50 13.46 -25.86
C VAL A 170 1.75 14.94 -25.54
N LYS A 171 1.40 15.85 -26.45
CA LYS A 171 1.55 17.30 -26.23
C LYS A 171 0.68 17.78 -25.07
N LYS A 172 -0.56 17.29 -24.95
CA LYS A 172 -1.47 17.62 -23.84
C LYS A 172 -0.93 17.12 -22.50
N GLY A 173 -0.42 15.87 -22.43
CA GLY A 173 0.24 15.32 -21.24
C GLY A 173 1.42 16.19 -20.81
N LYS A 174 2.38 16.44 -21.71
CA LYS A 174 3.55 17.30 -21.40
C LYS A 174 3.20 18.73 -20.98
N LEU A 175 2.07 19.26 -21.44
CA LEU A 175 1.57 20.58 -21.01
C LEU A 175 0.90 20.54 -19.63
N ARG A 176 0.31 19.41 -19.27
CA ARG A 176 -0.26 19.15 -17.95
C ARG A 176 0.85 19.03 -16.91
N ASP A 177 1.86 18.21 -17.18
CA ASP A 177 2.94 17.94 -16.23
C ASP A 177 3.74 19.21 -15.95
N ARG A 178 3.99 20.02 -16.98
CA ARG A 178 4.60 21.35 -16.83
C ARG A 178 3.80 22.29 -15.94
N LYS A 179 2.45 22.21 -15.95
CA LYS A 179 1.64 23.04 -15.07
C LYS A 179 1.68 22.53 -13.63
N LEU A 180 1.60 21.22 -13.43
CA LEU A 180 1.74 20.61 -12.11
C LEU A 180 3.10 20.98 -11.51
N PHE A 181 4.16 20.92 -12.30
CA PHE A 181 5.48 21.37 -11.89
C PHE A 181 5.52 22.85 -11.46
N LEU A 182 4.91 23.75 -12.24
CA LEU A 182 4.84 25.18 -11.89
C LEU A 182 4.02 25.45 -10.61
N GLU A 183 3.13 24.53 -10.24
CA GLU A 183 2.34 24.59 -9.00
C GLU A 183 3.04 23.86 -7.83
N GLY A 184 4.29 23.41 -8.01
CA GLY A 184 5.11 22.79 -6.96
C GLY A 184 4.93 21.28 -6.79
N TYR A 185 4.28 20.61 -7.73
CA TYR A 185 4.14 19.14 -7.71
C TYR A 185 5.30 18.47 -8.45
N THR A 186 5.82 17.40 -7.84
CA THR A 186 6.62 16.40 -8.56
C THR A 186 5.64 15.38 -9.17
N VAL A 187 5.91 14.84 -10.37
CA VAL A 187 5.02 13.89 -11.04
C VAL A 187 5.84 12.69 -11.54
N PHE A 188 5.46 11.49 -11.10
CA PHE A 188 5.96 10.21 -11.60
C PHE A 188 4.89 9.52 -12.44
N HIS A 189 5.31 8.94 -13.56
CA HIS A 189 4.47 8.14 -14.43
C HIS A 189 5.05 6.73 -14.49
N PHE A 190 4.24 5.73 -14.13
CA PHE A 190 4.58 4.33 -14.30
C PHE A 190 3.61 3.71 -15.30
N THR A 191 4.14 3.06 -16.33
CA THR A 191 3.35 2.28 -17.27
C THR A 191 2.75 1.06 -16.59
N GLY A 192 1.62 0.59 -17.11
CA GLY A 192 1.03 -0.67 -16.65
C GLY A 192 1.99 -1.86 -16.73
N SER A 193 2.93 -1.88 -17.69
CA SER A 193 3.98 -2.90 -17.78
C SER A 193 5.00 -2.81 -16.65
N GLU A 194 5.48 -1.62 -16.30
CA GLU A 194 6.41 -1.43 -15.17
C GLU A 194 5.77 -1.88 -13.86
N ILE A 195 4.51 -1.48 -13.61
CA ILE A 195 3.77 -1.88 -12.41
C ILE A 195 3.51 -3.40 -12.39
N TYR A 196 3.18 -3.99 -13.54
CA TYR A 196 2.92 -5.43 -13.61
C TYR A 196 4.19 -6.27 -13.41
N GLU A 197 5.32 -5.81 -13.94
CA GLU A 197 6.60 -6.49 -13.83
C GLU A 197 7.21 -6.35 -12.43
N ASP A 198 7.25 -5.12 -11.88
CA ASP A 198 7.83 -4.83 -10.58
C ASP A 198 7.16 -3.63 -9.88
N VAL A 199 5.99 -3.87 -9.28
CA VAL A 199 5.30 -2.86 -8.46
C VAL A 199 6.13 -2.42 -7.25
N SER A 200 6.91 -3.33 -6.66
CA SER A 200 7.74 -3.03 -5.50
C SER A 200 8.86 -2.06 -5.88
N GLY A 201 9.53 -2.28 -7.01
CA GLY A 201 10.50 -1.34 -7.58
C GLY A 201 9.90 0.05 -7.81
N CYS A 202 8.74 0.12 -8.46
CA CYS A 202 8.05 1.39 -8.70
C CYS A 202 7.73 2.14 -7.39
N ALA A 203 7.25 1.43 -6.37
CA ALA A 203 6.90 2.02 -5.08
C ALA A 203 8.16 2.43 -4.28
N ILE A 204 9.27 1.70 -4.40
CA ILE A 204 10.56 2.06 -3.81
C ILE A 204 11.07 3.38 -4.41
N GLU A 205 11.00 3.57 -5.73
CA GLU A 205 11.39 4.84 -6.38
C GLU A 205 10.61 6.03 -5.80
N VAL A 206 9.31 5.83 -5.56
CA VAL A 206 8.45 6.84 -4.92
C VAL A 206 8.95 7.18 -3.50
N LEU A 207 9.30 6.17 -2.70
CA LEU A 207 9.83 6.40 -1.36
C LEU A 207 11.20 7.08 -1.37
N GLU A 208 12.08 6.71 -2.30
CA GLU A 208 13.40 7.34 -2.44
C GLU A 208 13.28 8.83 -2.75
N MET A 209 12.32 9.22 -3.61
CA MET A 209 12.00 10.64 -3.83
C MET A 209 11.61 11.35 -2.52
N ILE A 210 10.74 10.75 -1.71
CA ILE A 210 10.31 11.33 -0.42
C ILE A 210 11.51 11.49 0.51
N ARG A 211 12.37 10.47 0.63
CA ARG A 211 13.60 10.54 1.45
C ARG A 211 14.55 11.63 0.96
N SER A 212 14.67 11.83 -0.35
CA SER A 212 15.53 12.88 -0.92
C SER A 212 15.11 14.30 -0.51
N TRP A 213 13.80 14.53 -0.30
CA TRP A 213 13.31 15.81 0.19
C TRP A 213 13.76 16.13 1.60
N HIS A 214 13.81 15.11 2.46
CA HIS A 214 14.34 15.27 3.82
C HIS A 214 15.83 15.60 3.80
N LEU A 215 16.64 14.87 3.01
CA LEU A 215 18.08 15.12 2.93
C LEU A 215 18.39 16.55 2.43
N SER A 216 17.64 17.01 1.44
CA SER A 216 17.75 18.38 0.91
C SER A 216 17.37 19.45 1.94
N TRP A 217 16.49 19.12 2.88
CA TRP A 217 16.08 20.01 3.97
C TRP A 217 17.09 20.05 5.12
N VAL A 218 17.73 18.91 5.46
CA VAL A 218 18.73 18.86 6.54
C VAL A 218 20.04 19.56 6.15
N HIS A 219 20.41 19.56 4.86
CA HIS A 219 21.71 20.03 4.39
C HIS A 219 21.67 21.34 3.58
N GLY A 220 20.49 21.96 3.42
CA GLY A 220 20.28 23.21 2.69
C GLY A 220 19.86 24.35 3.59
#